data_AF-A0A2M7XSS0-F1
#
_entry.id   AF-A0A2M7XSS0-F1
#
_cell.length_a   1.000
_cell.length_b   1.000
_cell.length_c   1.000
_cell.angle_alpha   90.00
_cell.angle_beta   90.00
_cell.angle_gamma   90.00
#
_symmetry.space_group_name_H-M   'P 1'
#
loop_
_entity.id
_entity.type
_entity.pdbx_description
1 polymer ?
#
loop_
_entity_poly.entity_id
_entity_poly.type
_entity_poly.pdbx_seq_one_letter_code
_entity_poly.pdbx_strand_id
1 'polypeptide(L)'
;MQITLLWAAALMSVVTFAVHTFIGGPRVALPLLADKNLPIASKWLNYYCWHITTIYTFVMGGAYAYVALNSDAVEVVVLLTILNVSFSILSAVVAIKGNINPFRFPSTSLFGVVSMLGILSLVLK
;
A
#
# COMPACT_ATOMS: atom_id res chain seq x y z
N MET A 1 -7.69 7.05 21.81
CA MET A 1 -6.38 7.09 21.10
C MET A 1 -6.52 6.82 19.60
N GLN A 2 -7.68 6.32 19.17
CA GLN A 2 -8.03 5.95 17.82
C GLN A 2 -7.85 7.07 16.80
N ILE A 3 -8.35 8.28 17.05
CA ILE A 3 -8.28 9.39 16.07
C ILE A 3 -6.84 9.71 15.66
N THR A 4 -5.93 9.79 16.63
CA THR A 4 -4.50 10.03 16.37
C THR A 4 -3.88 8.90 15.54
N LEU A 5 -4.24 7.65 15.83
CA LEU A 5 -3.79 6.47 15.08
C LEU A 5 -4.34 6.45 13.64
N LEU A 6 -5.59 6.88 13.43
CA LEU A 6 -6.18 7.01 12.10
C LEU A 6 -5.51 8.11 11.28
N TRP A 7 -5.19 9.25 11.87
CA TRP A 7 -4.39 10.29 11.19
C TRP A 7 -2.97 9.81 10.86
N ALA A 8 -2.35 9.04 11.76
CA ALA A 8 -1.07 8.40 11.47
C ALA A 8 -1.18 7.38 10.30
N ALA A 9 -2.25 6.58 10.27
CA ALA A 9 -2.51 5.65 9.17
C ALA A 9 -2.74 6.39 7.83
N ALA A 10 -3.49 7.50 7.86
CA ALA A 10 -3.69 8.36 6.70
C ALA A 10 -2.37 8.94 6.19
N LEU A 11 -1.54 9.49 7.07
CA LEU A 11 -0.21 10.00 6.73
C LEU A 11 0.67 8.90 6.13
N MET A 12 0.75 7.73 6.76
CA MET A 12 1.55 6.61 6.25
C MET A 12 1.04 6.08 4.91
N SER A 13 -0.26 6.16 4.65
CA SER A 13 -0.84 5.84 3.35
C SER A 13 -0.38 6.83 2.27
N VAL A 14 -0.36 8.13 2.57
CA VAL A 14 0.17 9.17 1.67
C VAL A 14 1.68 9.00 1.44
N VAL A 15 2.45 8.67 2.48
CA VAL A 15 3.87 8.32 2.34
C VAL A 15 4.04 7.11 1.41
N THR A 16 3.20 6.09 1.58
CA THR A 16 3.22 4.89 0.72
C THR A 16 2.91 5.24 -0.73
N PHE A 17 1.90 6.08 -0.97
CA PHE A 17 1.57 6.61 -2.30
C PHE A 17 2.75 7.38 -2.92
N ALA A 18 3.39 8.25 -2.15
CA ALA A 18 4.52 9.05 -2.61
C ALA A 18 5.73 8.18 -2.96
N VAL A 19 6.07 7.22 -2.09
CA VAL A 19 7.15 6.25 -2.34
C VAL A 19 6.85 5.42 -3.58
N HIS A 20 5.65 4.87 -3.70
CA HIS A 20 5.23 4.10 -4.87
C HIS A 20 5.36 4.92 -6.15
N THR A 21 4.79 6.12 -6.17
CA THR A 21 4.71 6.96 -7.39
C THR A 21 6.07 7.52 -7.78
N PHE A 22 6.75 8.22 -6.87
CA PHE A 22 7.92 9.03 -7.21
C PHE A 22 9.25 8.30 -7.06
N ILE A 23 9.35 7.33 -6.15
CA ILE A 23 10.57 6.52 -5.98
C ILE A 23 10.45 5.24 -6.81
N GLY A 24 9.31 4.57 -6.69
CA GLY A 24 9.04 3.34 -7.39
C GLY A 24 8.90 3.52 -8.91
N GLY A 25 8.32 4.64 -9.38
CA GLY A 25 8.13 4.91 -10.81
C GLY A 25 9.43 4.80 -11.61
N PRO A 26 10.47 5.58 -11.28
CA PRO A 26 11.76 5.51 -11.97
C PRO A 26 12.52 4.19 -11.78
N ARG A 27 12.33 3.51 -10.64
CA ARG A 27 13.11 2.31 -10.27
C ARG A 27 12.47 0.99 -10.70
N VAL A 28 11.17 0.97 -10.95
CA VAL A 28 10.39 -0.25 -11.19
C VAL A 28 9.55 -0.12 -12.46
N ALA A 29 8.69 0.89 -12.55
CA ALA A 29 7.76 1.03 -13.68
C ALA A 29 8.47 1.41 -14.99
N LEU A 30 9.42 2.35 -14.96
CA LEU A 30 10.17 2.73 -16.16
C LEU A 30 11.05 1.58 -16.70
N PRO A 31 11.84 0.86 -15.88
CA PRO A 31 12.58 -0.30 -16.36
C PRO A 31 11.70 -1.40 -16.95
N LEU A 32 10.53 -1.67 -16.35
CA LEU A 32 9.56 -2.62 -16.88
C LEU A 32 9.11 -2.27 -18.31
N LEU A 33 8.81 -1.00 -18.57
CA LEU A 33 8.38 -0.54 -19.89
C LEU A 33 9.52 -0.53 -20.92
N ALA A 34 10.73 -0.21 -20.46
CA ALA A 34 11.94 -0.16 -21.28
C ALA A 34 12.46 -1.54 -21.70
N ASP A 35 12.05 -2.61 -21.02
CA ASP A 35 12.43 -3.98 -21.36
C ASP A 35 11.95 -4.36 -22.78
N LYS A 36 12.88 -4.90 -23.59
CA LYS A 36 12.65 -5.29 -24.99
C LYS A 36 12.36 -6.78 -25.18
N ASN A 37 12.55 -7.59 -24.14
CA ASN A 37 12.39 -9.04 -24.14
C ASN A 37 10.99 -9.45 -23.67
N LEU A 38 10.30 -8.58 -22.93
CA LEU A 38 8.94 -8.84 -22.46
C LEU A 38 7.88 -8.58 -23.55
N PRO A 39 6.87 -9.47 -23.67
CA PRO A 39 5.71 -9.22 -24.53
C PRO A 39 5.01 -7.91 -24.18
N ILE A 40 4.54 -7.19 -25.20
CA ILE A 40 3.88 -5.87 -25.06
C ILE A 40 2.69 -5.96 -24.10
N ALA A 41 1.86 -7.00 -24.21
CA ALA A 41 0.70 -7.20 -23.35
C ALA A 41 1.10 -7.33 -21.86
N SER A 42 2.15 -8.10 -21.56
CA SER A 42 2.63 -8.28 -20.18
C SER A 42 3.14 -6.97 -19.57
N LYS A 43 3.82 -6.12 -20.36
CA LYS A 43 4.30 -4.82 -19.89
C LYS A 43 3.16 -3.89 -19.51
N TRP A 44 2.19 -3.73 -20.41
CA TRP A 44 1.07 -2.82 -20.17
C TRP A 44 0.10 -3.32 -19.11
N LEU A 45 -0.10 -4.63 -18.98
CA LEU A 45 -0.90 -5.20 -17.89
C LEU A 45 -0.26 -4.92 -16.53
N ASN A 46 1.06 -5.12 -16.40
CA ASN A 46 1.76 -4.80 -15.15
C ASN A 46 1.79 -3.28 -14.88
N TYR A 47 1.91 -2.45 -15.91
CA TYR A 47 1.80 -0.99 -15.78
C TYR A 47 0.39 -0.52 -15.39
N TYR A 48 -0.66 -1.23 -15.82
CA TYR A 48 -2.01 -1.01 -15.33
C TYR A 48 -2.14 -1.40 -13.84
N CYS A 49 -1.64 -2.59 -13.44
CA CYS A 49 -1.62 -3.00 -12.05
C CYS A 49 -0.86 -2.01 -11.15
N TRP A 50 0.23 -1.43 -11.67
CA TRP A 50 0.96 -0.34 -11.01
C TRP A 50 0.06 0.85 -10.66
N HIS A 51 -0.78 1.29 -11.61
CA HIS A 51 -1.71 2.41 -11.41
C HIS A 51 -2.87 2.06 -10.50
N ILE A 52 -3.35 0.81 -10.50
CA ILE A 52 -4.32 0.36 -9.49
C ILE A 52 -3.76 0.57 -8.09
N THR A 53 -2.51 0.17 -7.84
CA THR A 53 -1.86 0.37 -6.53
C THR A 53 -1.68 1.86 -6.20
N THR A 54 -1.33 2.69 -7.17
CA THR A 54 -1.27 4.14 -7.02
C THR A 54 -2.61 4.72 -6.54
N ILE A 55 -3.70 4.37 -7.23
CA ILE A 55 -5.05 4.84 -6.88
C ILE A 55 -5.44 4.32 -5.50
N TYR A 56 -5.23 3.03 -5.25
CA TYR A 56 -5.56 2.41 -3.97
C TYR A 56 -4.87 3.11 -2.80
N THR A 57 -3.55 3.32 -2.87
CA THR A 57 -2.79 3.93 -1.77
C THR A 57 -3.19 5.38 -1.51
N PHE A 58 -3.55 6.13 -2.55
CA PHE A 58 -4.08 7.49 -2.41
C PHE A 58 -5.48 7.49 -1.76
N VAL A 59 -6.40 6.68 -2.29
CA VAL A 59 -7.78 6.56 -1.76
C VAL A 59 -7.78 6.04 -0.33
N MET A 60 -6.89 5.10 0.00
CA MET A 60 -6.69 4.58 1.36
C MET A 60 -6.35 5.69 2.36
N GLY A 61 -5.47 6.63 1.99
CA GLY A 61 -5.16 7.79 2.84
C GLY A 61 -6.40 8.67 3.06
N GLY A 62 -7.17 8.94 2.00
CA GLY A 62 -8.43 9.66 2.09
C GLY A 62 -9.48 8.94 2.96
N ALA A 63 -9.56 7.61 2.87
CA ALA A 63 -10.50 6.81 3.64
C ALA A 63 -10.16 6.80 5.14
N TYR A 64 -8.89 6.65 5.51
CA TYR A 64 -8.47 6.80 6.92
C TYR A 64 -8.73 8.21 7.45
N ALA A 65 -8.45 9.25 6.67
CA ALA A 65 -8.77 10.64 7.03
C ALA A 65 -10.28 10.86 7.18
N TYR A 66 -11.09 10.28 6.29
CA TYR A 66 -12.54 10.34 6.36
C TYR A 66 -13.08 9.74 7.67
N VAL A 67 -12.60 8.56 8.08
CA VAL A 67 -13.02 7.94 9.35
C VAL A 67 -12.48 8.72 10.56
N ALA A 68 -11.30 9.34 10.46
CA ALA A 68 -10.79 10.21 11.51
C ALA A 68 -11.67 11.44 11.74
N LEU A 69 -12.34 11.95 10.68
CA LEU A 69 -13.31 13.04 10.75
C LEU A 69 -14.73 12.56 11.10
N ASN A 70 -15.07 11.31 10.76
CA ASN A 70 -16.39 10.71 10.95
C ASN A 70 -16.24 9.33 11.61
N SER A 71 -16.25 9.30 12.95
CA SER A 71 -15.91 8.12 13.76
C SER A 71 -16.84 6.92 13.60
N ASP A 72 -17.98 7.09 12.93
CA ASP A 72 -19.06 6.10 12.88
C ASP A 72 -18.83 5.00 11.82
N ALA A 73 -17.77 5.11 11.02
CA ALA A 73 -17.47 4.21 9.89
C ALA A 73 -16.32 3.23 10.19
N VAL A 74 -16.37 2.54 11.34
CA VAL A 74 -15.32 1.62 11.80
C VAL A 74 -15.09 0.45 10.84
N GLU A 75 -16.11 0.02 10.12
CA GLU A 75 -16.09 -1.07 9.14
C GLU A 75 -15.12 -0.77 8.00
N VAL A 76 -14.95 0.51 7.65
CA VAL A 76 -13.97 0.96 6.65
C VAL A 76 -12.54 0.69 7.14
N VAL A 77 -12.27 0.94 8.42
CA VAL A 77 -10.97 0.67 9.04
C VAL A 77 -10.68 -0.83 9.07
N VAL A 78 -11.68 -1.65 9.37
CA VAL A 78 -11.56 -3.12 9.33
C VAL A 78 -11.21 -3.60 7.92
N LEU A 79 -11.95 -3.15 6.90
CA LEU A 79 -11.70 -3.53 5.50
C LEU A 79 -10.29 -3.13 5.05
N LEU A 80 -9.90 -1.87 5.29
CA LEU A 80 -8.57 -1.38 4.93
C LEU A 80 -7.46 -2.15 5.65
N THR A 81 -7.68 -2.50 6.92
CA THR A 81 -6.72 -3.30 7.69
C THR A 81 -6.52 -4.69 7.07
N ILE A 82 -7.61 -5.38 6.73
CA ILE A 82 -7.55 -6.70 6.08
C ILE A 82 -6.80 -6.62 4.74
N LEU A 83 -7.11 -5.62 3.92
CA LEU A 83 -6.41 -5.41 2.65
C LEU A 83 -4.92 -5.14 2.85
N ASN A 84 -4.55 -4.26 3.79
CA ASN A 84 -3.14 -3.94 4.06
C ASN A 84 -2.35 -5.14 4.59
N VAL A 85 -2.92 -5.94 5.50
CA VAL A 85 -2.31 -7.21 5.94
C VAL A 85 -2.12 -8.14 4.75
N SER A 86 -3.16 -8.30 3.92
CA SER A 86 -3.12 -9.19 2.76
C SER A 86 -2.06 -8.75 1.74
N PHE A 87 -1.94 -7.45 1.48
CA PHE A 87 -0.92 -6.91 0.57
C PHE A 87 0.49 -6.98 1.13
N SER A 88 0.66 -6.78 2.44
CA SER A 88 1.95 -6.99 3.12
C SER A 88 2.39 -8.45 3.01
N ILE A 89 1.50 -9.41 3.26
CA ILE A 89 1.77 -10.85 3.11
C ILE A 89 2.09 -11.19 1.66
N LEU A 90 1.25 -10.75 0.70
CA LEU A 90 1.47 -10.99 -0.72
C LEU A 90 2.83 -10.45 -1.17
N SER A 91 3.18 -9.22 -0.75
CA SER A 91 4.46 -8.59 -1.03
C SER A 91 5.64 -9.43 -0.50
N ALA A 92 5.54 -9.92 0.73
CA ALA A 92 6.55 -10.79 1.31
C ALA A 92 6.71 -12.10 0.52
N VAL A 93 5.59 -12.75 0.17
CA VAL A 93 5.59 -14.00 -0.62
C VAL A 93 6.23 -13.79 -2.00
N VAL A 94 5.88 -12.70 -2.69
CA VAL A 94 6.48 -12.35 -4.00
C VAL A 94 7.97 -12.07 -3.87
N ALA A 95 8.40 -11.34 -2.83
CA ALA A 95 9.81 -11.08 -2.58
C ALA A 95 10.60 -12.38 -2.35
N ILE A 96 10.08 -13.29 -1.51
CA ILE A 96 10.68 -14.61 -1.25
C ILE A 96 10.80 -15.40 -2.56
N LYS A 97 9.73 -15.44 -3.36
CA LYS A 97 9.74 -16.14 -4.65
C LYS A 97 10.75 -15.53 -5.64
N GLY A 98 11.00 -14.24 -5.53
CA GLY A 98 12.04 -13.53 -6.28
C GLY A 98 13.46 -13.64 -5.70
N ASN A 99 13.67 -14.42 -4.63
CA ASN A 99 14.93 -14.46 -3.87
C ASN A 99 15.39 -13.08 -3.36
N ILE A 100 14.43 -12.22 -3.02
CA ILE A 100 14.64 -10.89 -2.46
C ILE A 100 14.26 -10.94 -0.98
N ASN A 101 15.09 -10.34 -0.11
CA ASN A 101 14.72 -10.15 1.29
C ASN A 101 13.39 -9.35 1.36
N PRO A 102 12.33 -9.86 2.02
CA PRO A 102 11.03 -9.18 2.10
C PRO A 102 11.08 -7.75 2.61
N PHE A 103 12.01 -7.42 3.51
CA PHE A 103 12.19 -6.07 4.04
C PHE A 103 12.90 -5.11 3.08
N ARG A 104 13.57 -5.63 2.05
CA ARG A 104 14.09 -4.82 0.94
C ARG A 104 13.01 -4.50 -0.10
N PHE A 105 11.82 -5.06 0.05
CA PHE A 105 10.67 -4.78 -0.80
C PHE A 105 9.75 -3.79 -0.07
N PRO A 106 9.77 -2.48 -0.42
CA PRO A 106 9.17 -1.43 0.40
C PRO A 106 7.69 -1.63 0.70
N SER A 107 6.95 -2.22 -0.24
CA SER A 107 5.53 -2.56 -0.07
C SER A 107 5.26 -3.45 1.15
N THR A 108 6.17 -4.37 1.48
CA THR A 108 6.03 -5.25 2.65
C THR A 108 5.98 -4.43 3.94
N SER A 109 6.97 -3.56 4.14
CA SER A 109 7.04 -2.73 5.35
C SER A 109 5.99 -1.64 5.36
N LEU A 110 5.70 -0.99 4.23
CA LEU A 110 4.79 0.15 4.16
C LEU A 110 3.35 -0.29 4.43
N PHE A 111 2.86 -1.33 3.76
CA PHE A 111 1.54 -1.90 4.05
C PHE A 111 1.47 -2.50 5.45
N GLY A 112 2.56 -3.14 5.91
CA GLY A 112 2.66 -3.63 7.29
C GLY A 112 2.48 -2.53 8.33
N VAL A 113 3.15 -1.39 8.19
CA VAL A 113 3.00 -0.25 9.11
C VAL A 113 1.57 0.32 9.07
N VAL A 114 0.99 0.50 7.89
CA VAL A 114 -0.40 0.99 7.77
C VAL A 114 -1.38 0.00 8.43
N SER A 115 -1.22 -1.31 8.23
CA SER A 115 -2.04 -2.32 8.90
C SER A 115 -1.89 -2.29 10.41
N MET A 116 -0.68 -2.11 10.94
CA MET A 116 -0.43 -2.03 12.38
C MET A 116 -1.19 -0.84 12.98
N LEU A 117 -1.13 0.32 12.34
CA LEU A 117 -1.86 1.52 12.77
C LEU A 117 -3.38 1.30 12.71
N GLY A 118 -3.88 0.64 11.66
CA GLY A 118 -5.28 0.23 11.55
C GLY A 118 -5.73 -0.67 12.70
N ILE A 119 -5.00 -1.76 12.97
CA ILE A 119 -5.27 -2.68 14.09
C ILE A 119 -5.26 -1.94 15.42
N LEU A 120 -4.21 -1.15 15.69
CA LEU A 120 -4.10 -0.41 16.94
C LEU A 120 -5.24 0.59 17.09
N SER A 121 -5.70 1.24 16.02
CA SER A 121 -6.83 2.16 16.08
C SER A 121 -8.15 1.47 16.47
N LEU A 122 -8.32 0.19 16.10
CA LEU A 122 -9.51 -0.60 16.43
C LEU A 122 -9.48 -1.11 17.89
N VAL A 123 -8.30 -1.48 18.38
CA VAL A 123 -8.10 -2.00 19.74
C VAL A 123 -8.06 -0.87 20.77
N LEU A 124 -7.45 0.27 20.41
CA LEU A 124 -7.17 1.38 21.31
C LEU A 124 -8.06 2.59 20.99
N LYS A 125 -9.37 2.42 21.23
CA LYS A 125 -10.39 3.45 21.05
C LYS A 125 -9.96 4.80 21.66
#